data_AF-A0A9X2GMG9-F1
#
_entry.id   AF-A0A9X2GMG9-F1
#
_cell.length_a   1.000
_cell.length_b   1.000
_cell.length_c   1.000
_cell.angle_alpha   90.00
_cell.angle_beta   90.00
_cell.angle_gamma   90.00
#
_symmetry.space_group_name_H-M   'P 1'
#
loop_
_entity.id
_entity.type
_entity.pdbx_description
1 polymer ?
#
loop_
_entity_poly.entity_id
_entity_poly.type
_entity_poly.pdbx_seq_one_letter_code
_entity_poly.pdbx_strand_id
1 'polypeptide(L)'
;MTQSPGSQDEGTGARRGRRPVRPDPGSGPVALLAHRLWELKEQAGDPSFADMASRLGAAASKSSLAAAARGSTLPSWETTWEFVRVLAVDRLGRDADEVRREWRAYWEEAAHGGPAARRENTTRDDTRRDDTHMSTSGAPGAGASPPPPGDDRPSPENAHPYGDRASTEEDPPSPGGGRSRRGRRAAVLAAICAVAGAAAVLIGWILPYVADDAPSEPAARPTPPISLPITPPITPHDDSVFEQDVTYPDGTVVQPGTSFDKTWRIRNAGNVHWQDRYLTRMNDTPCKAPKRVAIVPVLPGESVDITVRVRAADSPGRCKIFWKMTDEHGTPLLAAKKPIFLDVSVA
;
A
#
# COMPACT_ATOMS: atom_id res chain seq x y z
N MET A 1 -19.36 -51.49 50.40
CA MET A 1 -17.89 -51.45 50.57
C MET A 1 -17.30 -52.42 49.56
N THR A 2 -17.34 -52.13 48.26
CA THR A 2 -16.62 -51.06 47.52
C THR A 2 -15.23 -51.54 47.11
N GLN A 3 -15.10 -52.03 45.87
CA GLN A 3 -13.84 -52.10 45.13
C GLN A 3 -14.09 -52.28 43.62
N SER A 4 -13.89 -51.18 42.89
CA SER A 4 -13.30 -51.16 41.54
C SER A 4 -11.90 -50.54 41.73
N PRO A 5 -10.86 -50.85 40.92
CA PRO A 5 -10.85 -50.70 39.46
C PRO A 5 -10.32 -51.99 38.74
N GLY A 6 -10.11 -52.04 37.42
CA GLY A 6 -10.22 -50.96 36.41
C GLY A 6 -10.34 -51.49 34.98
N SER A 7 -10.54 -50.56 34.03
CA SER A 7 -10.83 -50.81 32.62
C SER A 7 -9.62 -51.21 31.79
N GLN A 8 -9.86 -51.98 30.72
CA GLN A 8 -8.97 -52.10 29.57
C GLN A 8 -9.20 -50.91 28.62
N ASP A 9 -8.21 -50.03 28.48
CA ASP A 9 -7.83 -49.20 27.31
C ASP A 9 -6.71 -48.22 27.76
N GLU A 10 -5.91 -47.56 26.92
CA GLU A 10 -5.96 -47.46 25.45
C GLU A 10 -4.67 -47.95 24.78
N GLY A 11 -4.81 -48.62 23.63
CA GLY A 11 -3.71 -48.78 22.69
C GLY A 11 -3.47 -47.49 21.89
N THR A 12 -2.69 -46.53 22.41
CA THR A 12 -2.36 -45.27 21.70
C THR A 12 -1.61 -45.53 20.39
N GLY A 13 -2.36 -45.64 19.29
CA GLY A 13 -1.86 -45.96 17.97
C GLY A 13 -0.88 -44.92 17.44
N ALA A 14 0.41 -45.22 17.52
CA ALA A 14 1.50 -44.36 17.10
C ALA A 14 1.45 -44.09 15.58
N ARG A 15 0.75 -43.02 15.18
CA ARG A 15 0.70 -42.52 13.80
C ARG A 15 2.13 -42.16 13.37
N ARG A 16 2.76 -43.04 12.60
CA ARG A 16 4.11 -42.86 12.01
C ARG A 16 4.12 -41.73 10.98
N GLY A 17 4.06 -40.48 11.46
CA GLY A 17 4.40 -39.31 10.67
C GLY A 17 5.85 -39.41 10.23
N ARG A 18 6.10 -39.22 8.93
CA ARG A 18 7.47 -39.15 8.38
C ARG A 18 8.21 -38.02 9.09
N ARG A 19 9.23 -38.35 9.91
CA ARG A 19 10.04 -37.34 10.60
C ARG A 19 10.59 -36.36 9.54
N PRO A 20 10.35 -35.05 9.67
CA PRO A 20 10.85 -34.10 8.69
C PRO A 20 12.39 -34.14 8.70
N VAL A 21 12.98 -34.17 7.51
CA VAL A 21 14.43 -34.29 7.32
C VAL A 21 15.02 -32.89 7.21
N ARG A 22 16.08 -32.62 7.96
CA ARG A 22 16.87 -31.38 7.87
C ARG A 22 17.50 -31.29 6.47
N PRO A 23 17.34 -30.18 5.72
CA PRO A 23 18.04 -29.99 4.46
C PRO A 23 19.56 -30.00 4.64
N ASP A 24 20.27 -30.59 3.67
CA ASP A 24 21.72 -30.45 3.54
C ASP A 24 22.06 -29.01 3.11
N PRO A 25 22.95 -28.29 3.83
CA PRO A 25 23.32 -26.93 3.46
C PRO A 25 24.16 -26.86 2.18
N GLY A 26 24.82 -27.96 1.77
CA GLY A 26 25.56 -28.05 0.51
C GLY A 26 24.68 -28.06 -0.74
N SER A 27 23.42 -28.48 -0.62
CA SER A 27 22.46 -28.64 -1.73
C SER A 27 21.98 -27.32 -2.36
N GLY A 28 22.44 -26.16 -1.89
CA GLY A 28 22.19 -24.85 -2.48
C GLY A 28 21.75 -23.78 -1.49
N PRO A 29 21.67 -22.50 -1.92
CA PRO A 29 21.53 -21.37 -0.99
C PRO A 29 20.14 -21.33 -0.32
N VAL A 30 19.10 -21.87 -0.97
CA VAL A 30 17.77 -22.06 -0.35
C VAL A 30 17.76 -23.19 0.68
N ALA A 31 18.55 -24.25 0.45
CA ALA A 31 18.72 -25.34 1.41
C ALA A 31 19.53 -24.88 2.63
N LEU A 32 20.56 -24.06 2.43
CA LEU A 32 21.31 -23.37 3.49
C LEU A 32 20.41 -22.46 4.36
N LEU A 33 19.54 -21.64 3.76
CA LEU A 33 18.55 -20.85 4.52
C LEU A 33 17.64 -21.76 5.37
N ALA A 34 17.13 -22.85 4.79
CA ALA A 34 16.30 -23.80 5.53
C ALA A 34 17.08 -24.55 6.62
N HIS A 35 18.38 -24.78 6.44
CA HIS A 35 19.25 -25.34 7.46
C HIS A 35 19.42 -24.39 8.65
N ARG A 36 19.66 -23.09 8.38
CA ARG A 36 19.69 -22.04 9.42
C ARG A 36 18.38 -21.99 10.18
N LEU A 37 17.22 -22.07 9.50
CA LEU A 37 15.90 -22.14 10.15
C LEU A 37 15.76 -23.36 11.08
N TRP A 38 16.37 -24.49 10.75
CA TRP A 38 16.44 -25.66 11.64
C TRP A 38 17.33 -25.43 12.87
N GLU A 39 18.50 -24.79 12.72
CA GLU A 39 19.38 -24.44 13.83
C GLU A 39 18.67 -23.51 14.84
N LEU A 40 18.01 -22.45 14.35
CA LEU A 40 17.23 -21.56 15.21
C LEU A 40 16.07 -22.28 15.92
N LYS A 41 15.41 -23.22 15.22
CA LYS A 41 14.32 -24.03 15.79
C LYS A 41 14.81 -24.95 16.90
N GLU A 42 15.99 -25.57 16.75
CA GLU A 42 16.62 -26.39 17.79
C GLU A 42 17.05 -25.55 18.99
N GLN A 43 17.71 -24.40 18.76
CA GLN A 43 18.08 -23.45 19.82
C GLN A 43 16.86 -22.99 20.63
N ALA A 44 15.74 -22.74 19.96
CA ALA A 44 14.47 -22.36 20.57
C ALA A 44 13.67 -23.55 21.17
N GLY A 45 14.28 -24.73 21.37
CA GLY A 45 13.63 -25.88 22.02
C GLY A 45 12.62 -26.63 21.14
N ASP A 46 12.94 -26.76 19.86
CA ASP A 46 12.27 -27.56 18.81
C ASP A 46 10.72 -27.48 18.72
N PRO A 47 10.05 -26.31 18.91
CA PRO A 47 8.58 -26.23 18.88
C PRO A 47 7.99 -26.73 17.56
N SER A 48 6.86 -27.43 17.59
CA SER A 48 6.26 -27.92 16.34
C SER A 48 5.77 -26.76 15.47
N PHE A 49 5.71 -26.95 14.14
CA PHE A 49 5.12 -25.94 13.25
C PHE A 49 3.63 -25.67 13.54
N ALA A 50 2.96 -26.52 14.34
CA ALA A 50 1.64 -26.23 14.86
C ALA A 50 1.72 -25.26 16.05
N ASP A 51 2.58 -25.53 17.04
CA ASP A 51 2.83 -24.63 18.18
C ASP A 51 3.25 -23.23 17.72
N MET A 52 4.13 -23.14 16.72
CA MET A 52 4.61 -21.87 16.19
C MET A 52 3.44 -21.02 15.64
N ALA A 53 2.52 -21.63 14.89
CA ALA A 53 1.38 -20.94 14.29
C ALA A 53 0.23 -20.66 15.28
N SER A 54 -0.03 -21.53 16.26
CA SER A 54 -1.18 -21.39 17.17
C SER A 54 -0.86 -20.81 18.55
N ARG A 55 0.33 -21.08 19.09
CA ARG A 55 0.67 -20.81 20.50
C ARG A 55 1.83 -19.81 20.66
N LEU A 56 2.71 -19.72 19.67
CA LEU A 56 3.74 -18.67 19.58
C LEU A 56 3.34 -17.53 18.64
N GLY A 57 2.13 -17.58 18.04
CA GLY A 57 1.55 -16.45 17.32
C GLY A 57 2.26 -16.05 16.01
N ALA A 58 2.82 -17.00 15.27
CA ALA A 58 3.31 -16.73 13.92
C ALA A 58 2.12 -16.52 12.96
N ALA A 59 2.06 -15.40 12.26
CA ALA A 59 1.03 -15.13 11.25
C ALA A 59 1.13 -16.09 10.04
N ALA A 60 2.30 -16.70 9.83
CA ALA A 60 2.50 -17.72 8.82
C ALA A 60 1.93 -19.09 9.24
N SER A 61 1.07 -19.67 8.40
CA SER A 61 0.44 -20.97 8.68
C SER A 61 1.44 -22.10 8.94
N LYS A 62 1.02 -23.11 9.72
CA LYS A 62 1.75 -24.39 9.92
C LYS A 62 2.32 -24.96 8.62
N SER A 63 1.54 -24.93 7.54
CA SER A 63 1.94 -25.45 6.22
C SER A 63 3.00 -24.59 5.53
N SER A 64 2.95 -23.26 5.75
CA SER A 64 3.94 -22.29 5.26
C SER A 64 5.27 -22.42 6.00
N LEU A 65 5.23 -22.49 7.33
CA LEU A 65 6.41 -22.71 8.19
C LEU A 65 7.08 -24.06 7.86
N ALA A 66 6.28 -25.12 7.73
CA ALA A 66 6.75 -26.43 7.31
C ALA A 66 7.22 -26.48 5.84
N ALA A 67 6.93 -25.47 5.01
CA ALA A 67 7.47 -25.34 3.66
C ALA A 67 8.81 -24.62 3.64
N ALA A 68 8.96 -23.54 4.41
CA ALA A 68 10.24 -22.86 4.62
C ALA A 68 11.33 -23.83 5.09
N ALA A 69 11.01 -24.64 6.11
CA ALA A 69 11.94 -25.63 6.69
C ALA A 69 12.25 -26.85 5.79
N ARG A 70 11.75 -26.93 4.55
CA ARG A 70 12.11 -27.98 3.58
C ARG A 70 13.24 -27.60 2.61
N GLY A 71 13.57 -26.32 2.45
CA GLY A 71 14.63 -25.87 1.53
C GLY A 71 14.38 -26.12 0.03
N SER A 72 13.22 -26.67 -0.36
CA SER A 72 12.89 -27.01 -1.75
C SER A 72 12.53 -25.80 -2.63
N THR A 73 12.13 -24.70 -2.00
CA THR A 73 11.60 -23.48 -2.62
C THR A 73 11.82 -22.33 -1.66
N LEU A 74 12.27 -21.16 -2.14
CA LEU A 74 12.47 -19.99 -1.28
C LEU A 74 11.12 -19.56 -0.66
N PRO A 75 10.99 -19.52 0.68
CA PRO A 75 9.82 -18.95 1.35
C PRO A 75 9.74 -17.43 1.08
N SER A 76 8.57 -16.82 1.27
CA SER A 76 8.50 -15.35 1.26
C SER A 76 9.30 -14.76 2.43
N TRP A 77 9.77 -13.51 2.30
CA TRP A 77 10.43 -12.82 3.41
C TRP A 77 9.53 -12.78 4.65
N GLU A 78 8.24 -12.52 4.47
CA GLU A 78 7.23 -12.52 5.54
C GLU A 78 7.08 -13.89 6.24
N THR A 79 7.04 -15.00 5.48
CA THR A 79 7.05 -16.36 6.07
C THR A 79 8.35 -16.66 6.81
N THR A 80 9.48 -16.14 6.33
CA THR A 80 10.79 -16.31 6.97
C THR A 80 10.87 -15.51 8.26
N TRP A 81 10.47 -14.24 8.21
CA TRP A 81 10.40 -13.36 9.37
C TRP A 81 9.47 -13.91 10.45
N GLU A 82 8.28 -14.39 10.10
CA GLU A 82 7.36 -14.96 11.11
C GLU A 82 7.84 -16.30 11.67
N PHE A 83 8.63 -17.08 10.93
CA PHE A 83 9.33 -18.25 11.48
C PHE A 83 10.40 -17.81 12.49
N VAL A 84 11.17 -16.78 12.15
CA VAL A 84 12.32 -16.31 12.93
C VAL A 84 11.87 -15.56 14.19
N ARG A 85 10.91 -14.63 14.07
CA ARG A 85 10.41 -13.77 15.14
C ARG A 85 9.96 -14.57 16.35
N VAL A 86 9.11 -15.57 16.15
CA VAL A 86 8.53 -16.41 17.23
C VAL A 86 9.54 -17.34 17.92
N LEU A 87 10.79 -17.38 17.44
CA LEU A 87 11.87 -18.18 17.98
C LEU A 87 12.97 -17.26 18.54
N ALA A 88 13.58 -16.42 17.69
CA ALA A 88 14.68 -15.54 18.03
C ALA A 88 14.26 -14.38 18.96
N VAL A 89 13.13 -13.72 18.66
CA VAL A 89 12.66 -12.55 19.41
C VAL A 89 11.78 -13.01 20.58
N ASP A 90 10.62 -13.60 20.28
CA ASP A 90 9.59 -13.90 21.27
C ASP A 90 10.01 -14.95 22.31
N ARG A 91 10.98 -15.83 21.99
CA ARG A 91 11.35 -16.99 22.81
C ARG A 91 12.82 -17.03 23.26
N LEU A 92 13.74 -16.51 22.45
CA LEU A 92 15.16 -16.38 22.80
C LEU A 92 15.55 -14.95 23.23
N GLY A 93 14.64 -13.98 23.15
CA GLY A 93 14.84 -12.63 23.68
C GLY A 93 15.87 -11.77 22.94
N ARG A 94 16.21 -12.11 21.68
CA ARG A 94 17.11 -11.31 20.85
C ARG A 94 16.44 -10.03 20.34
N ASP A 95 17.24 -9.00 20.09
CA ASP A 95 16.75 -7.73 19.53
C ASP A 95 16.03 -7.93 18.18
N ALA A 96 14.87 -7.31 18.04
CA ALA A 96 14.00 -7.52 16.89
C ALA A 96 14.60 -6.97 15.60
N ASP A 97 15.31 -5.84 15.64
CA ASP A 97 15.85 -5.21 14.43
C ASP A 97 17.23 -5.74 14.03
N GLU A 98 18.06 -6.16 14.99
CA GLU A 98 19.28 -6.95 14.72
C GLU A 98 18.94 -8.26 14.01
N VAL A 99 18.05 -9.07 14.60
CA VAL A 99 17.60 -10.33 14.01
C VAL A 99 16.96 -10.09 12.65
N ARG A 100 16.15 -9.04 12.49
CA ARG A 100 15.53 -8.68 11.21
C ARG A 100 16.56 -8.38 10.13
N ARG A 101 17.64 -7.64 10.45
CA ARG A 101 18.74 -7.36 9.51
C ARG A 101 19.55 -8.61 9.17
N GLU A 102 19.95 -9.39 10.17
CA GLU A 102 20.70 -10.65 10.01
C GLU A 102 19.96 -11.62 9.08
N TRP A 103 18.71 -11.92 9.40
CA TRP A 103 17.93 -12.89 8.64
C TRP A 103 17.48 -12.37 7.28
N ARG A 104 17.38 -11.05 7.11
CA ARG A 104 17.14 -10.45 5.79
C ARG A 104 18.34 -10.68 4.87
N ALA A 105 19.57 -10.51 5.37
CA ALA A 105 20.78 -10.82 4.59
C ALA A 105 20.84 -12.31 4.20
N TYR A 106 20.52 -13.23 5.12
CA TYR A 106 20.44 -14.67 4.81
C TYR A 106 19.34 -15.01 3.79
N TRP A 107 18.20 -14.32 3.83
CA TRP A 107 17.12 -14.50 2.85
C TRP A 107 17.49 -13.93 1.47
N GLU A 108 18.17 -12.79 1.42
CA GLU A 108 18.65 -12.18 0.18
C GLU A 108 19.82 -12.97 -0.45
N GLU A 109 20.73 -13.53 0.34
CA GLU A 109 21.73 -14.51 -0.11
C GLU A 109 21.05 -15.72 -0.78
N ALA A 110 19.96 -16.21 -0.20
CA ALA A 110 19.16 -17.30 -0.77
C ALA A 110 18.38 -16.89 -2.03
N ALA A 111 17.96 -15.62 -2.15
CA ALA A 111 17.20 -15.10 -3.27
C ALA A 111 18.03 -14.80 -4.53
N HIS A 112 19.24 -14.25 -4.37
CA HIS A 112 20.09 -13.84 -5.50
C HIS A 112 20.83 -15.00 -6.17
N GLY A 113 20.84 -16.18 -5.54
CA GLY A 113 21.59 -17.35 -5.99
C GLY A 113 23.09 -17.21 -5.70
N GLY A 114 23.61 -18.10 -4.86
CA GLY A 114 25.05 -18.25 -4.63
C GLY A 114 25.82 -18.44 -5.95
N PRO A 115 27.13 -18.13 -6.00
CA PRO A 115 27.88 -17.82 -7.23
C PRO A 115 27.98 -18.92 -8.30
N ALA A 116 27.44 -20.12 -8.06
CA ALA A 116 27.23 -21.15 -9.07
C ALA A 116 26.22 -20.72 -10.17
N ALA A 117 25.07 -20.15 -9.77
CA ALA A 117 23.97 -19.84 -10.71
C ALA A 117 24.36 -18.81 -11.78
N ARG A 118 25.35 -17.95 -11.50
CA ARG A 118 25.86 -16.96 -12.45
C ARG A 118 26.64 -17.59 -13.61
N ARG A 119 27.17 -18.81 -13.46
CA ARG A 119 27.98 -19.48 -14.50
C ARG A 119 27.12 -20.08 -15.60
N GLU A 120 26.02 -20.74 -15.25
CA GLU A 120 25.16 -21.43 -16.24
C GLU A 120 24.44 -20.46 -17.19
N ASN A 121 24.08 -19.26 -16.72
CA ASN A 121 23.44 -18.27 -17.58
C ASN A 121 24.37 -17.67 -18.63
N THR A 122 25.69 -17.55 -18.36
CA THR A 122 26.66 -17.04 -19.35
C THR A 122 26.90 -18.04 -20.48
N THR A 123 26.88 -19.34 -20.22
CA THR A 123 27.11 -20.38 -21.25
C THR A 123 25.92 -20.56 -22.19
N ARG A 124 24.75 -19.97 -21.90
CA ARG A 124 23.49 -20.22 -22.63
C ARG A 124 23.12 -19.16 -23.67
N ASP A 125 23.80 -18.01 -23.65
CA ASP A 125 23.54 -16.87 -24.54
C ASP A 125 24.32 -16.99 -25.87
N ASP A 126 25.50 -17.63 -25.81
CA ASP A 126 26.47 -17.72 -26.92
C ASP A 126 26.07 -18.72 -28.04
N THR A 127 25.05 -19.56 -27.80
CA THR A 127 24.62 -20.62 -28.74
C THR A 127 23.27 -20.33 -29.41
N ARG A 128 22.86 -19.06 -29.52
CA ARG A 128 21.57 -18.68 -30.14
C ARG A 128 21.68 -17.55 -31.17
N ARG A 129 22.75 -17.58 -31.97
CA ARG A 129 23.00 -16.56 -33.01
C ARG A 129 23.53 -17.15 -34.32
N ASP A 130 22.81 -18.12 -34.86
CA ASP A 130 22.83 -18.39 -36.29
C ASP A 130 21.48 -18.98 -36.75
N ASP A 131 21.38 -19.35 -38.02
CA ASP A 131 20.19 -19.87 -38.71
C ASP A 131 19.04 -18.86 -38.91
N THR A 132 19.22 -17.97 -39.89
CA THR A 132 18.09 -17.40 -40.64
C THR A 132 18.49 -17.22 -42.09
N HIS A 133 18.00 -18.08 -42.99
CA HIS A 133 17.80 -17.72 -44.39
C HIS A 133 16.86 -18.67 -45.15
N MET A 134 15.88 -18.05 -45.86
CA MET A 134 15.55 -18.29 -47.28
C MET A 134 14.16 -18.87 -47.66
N SER A 135 13.25 -17.94 -48.03
CA SER A 135 12.38 -18.00 -49.25
C SER A 135 11.25 -19.06 -49.35
N THR A 136 10.17 -18.89 -50.15
CA THR A 136 9.77 -17.79 -51.09
C THR A 136 8.25 -17.75 -51.36
N SER A 137 7.73 -16.54 -51.68
CA SER A 137 6.69 -16.22 -52.69
C SER A 137 5.25 -16.78 -52.61
N GLY A 138 4.27 -15.91 -52.89
CA GLY A 138 2.86 -16.28 -53.14
C GLY A 138 1.91 -15.07 -53.08
N ALA A 139 1.40 -14.60 -54.23
CA ALA A 139 0.50 -13.45 -54.39
C ALA A 139 -0.17 -13.45 -55.78
N PRO A 140 -1.14 -12.56 -56.10
CA PRO A 140 -2.22 -11.98 -55.30
C PRO A 140 -3.62 -12.26 -55.91
N GLY A 141 -4.70 -11.74 -55.32
CA GLY A 141 -6.04 -11.73 -55.91
C GLY A 141 -6.83 -10.46 -55.51
N ALA A 142 -7.62 -9.89 -56.43
CA ALA A 142 -8.24 -8.57 -56.27
C ALA A 142 -9.77 -8.59 -56.40
N GLY A 143 -10.44 -7.58 -55.82
CA GLY A 143 -11.87 -7.30 -55.99
C GLY A 143 -12.22 -5.93 -55.41
N ALA A 144 -12.98 -5.12 -56.14
CA ALA A 144 -13.28 -3.72 -55.80
C ALA A 144 -14.79 -3.45 -55.67
N SER A 145 -15.14 -2.37 -54.96
CA SER A 145 -16.51 -1.81 -54.83
C SER A 145 -16.95 -1.07 -56.13
N PRO A 146 -18.22 -0.61 -56.30
CA PRO A 146 -18.74 0.61 -55.63
C PRO A 146 -20.30 0.56 -55.38
N PRO A 147 -21.16 1.64 -55.36
CA PRO A 147 -22.16 1.80 -54.28
C PRO A 147 -23.66 2.04 -54.71
N PRO A 148 -24.38 3.19 -54.44
CA PRO A 148 -25.71 3.22 -53.80
C PRO A 148 -26.86 3.71 -54.75
N PRO A 149 -28.11 4.07 -54.28
CA PRO A 149 -28.51 5.29 -53.51
C PRO A 149 -29.36 4.93 -52.25
N GLY A 150 -29.97 5.80 -51.41
CA GLY A 150 -30.43 7.21 -51.48
C GLY A 150 -31.98 7.29 -51.56
N ASP A 151 -32.76 8.27 -51.03
CA ASP A 151 -32.56 9.50 -50.19
C ASP A 151 -33.94 9.81 -49.48
N ASP A 152 -34.33 10.90 -48.79
CA ASP A 152 -33.77 12.24 -48.50
C ASP A 152 -34.26 12.86 -47.14
N ARG A 153 -35.41 13.58 -47.09
CA ARG A 153 -35.72 14.73 -46.18
C ARG A 153 -37.24 15.08 -46.05
N PRO A 154 -37.72 16.20 -45.43
CA PRO A 154 -37.35 16.92 -44.17
C PRO A 154 -38.55 17.48 -43.30
N SER A 155 -38.28 17.94 -42.05
CA SER A 155 -38.87 19.14 -41.34
C SER A 155 -40.41 19.31 -41.15
N PRO A 156 -40.97 20.37 -40.49
CA PRO A 156 -40.40 21.44 -39.62
C PRO A 156 -41.11 21.63 -38.24
N GLU A 157 -40.60 22.60 -37.46
CA GLU A 157 -41.22 23.57 -36.50
C GLU A 157 -42.55 23.31 -35.74
N ASN A 158 -42.55 23.74 -34.47
CA ASN A 158 -43.39 24.87 -33.99
C ASN A 158 -42.82 25.45 -32.67
N ALA A 159 -43.06 26.75 -32.35
CA ALA A 159 -42.44 27.41 -31.20
C ALA A 159 -43.20 28.63 -30.62
N HIS A 160 -43.10 28.81 -29.28
CA HIS A 160 -43.41 30.03 -28.49
C HIS A 160 -44.89 30.54 -28.54
N PRO A 161 -45.29 31.68 -27.88
CA PRO A 161 -44.65 32.46 -26.80
C PRO A 161 -45.58 32.80 -25.58
N TYR A 162 -44.98 33.09 -24.39
CA TYR A 162 -45.31 34.18 -23.43
C TYR A 162 -44.47 34.02 -22.14
N GLY A 163 -44.05 35.05 -21.37
CA GLY A 163 -44.12 36.50 -21.53
C GLY A 163 -43.43 37.24 -20.34
N ASP A 164 -43.13 38.54 -20.47
CA ASP A 164 -42.18 39.28 -19.58
C ASP A 164 -42.68 39.78 -18.21
N ARG A 165 -41.79 39.74 -17.20
CA ARG A 165 -41.24 40.89 -16.40
C ARG A 165 -40.29 40.35 -15.31
N ALA A 166 -39.11 40.89 -14.98
CA ALA A 166 -38.52 42.24 -14.95
C ALA A 166 -38.76 43.02 -13.63
N SER A 167 -37.67 43.18 -12.85
CA SER A 167 -37.49 44.04 -11.66
C SER A 167 -38.36 43.66 -10.42
N THR A 168 -38.03 44.01 -9.17
CA THR A 168 -37.32 45.21 -8.65
C THR A 168 -36.59 44.90 -7.33
N GLU A 169 -35.59 45.73 -6.98
CA GLU A 169 -34.87 45.75 -5.69
C GLU A 169 -35.52 46.74 -4.72
N GLU A 170 -35.97 46.29 -3.53
CA GLU A 170 -36.22 47.16 -2.36
C GLU A 170 -36.41 46.35 -1.04
N ASP A 171 -36.01 46.93 0.10
CA ASP A 171 -36.02 46.37 1.47
C ASP A 171 -35.97 47.54 2.49
N PRO A 172 -36.30 47.37 3.80
CA PRO A 172 -37.53 46.91 4.45
C PRO A 172 -38.35 48.14 4.95
N PRO A 173 -39.15 48.11 6.06
CA PRO A 173 -38.54 48.30 7.40
C PRO A 173 -39.30 47.80 8.66
N SER A 174 -38.60 47.05 9.54
CA SER A 174 -38.66 47.19 11.03
C SER A 174 -39.99 46.93 11.80
N PRO A 175 -40.09 47.09 13.15
CA PRO A 175 -39.06 47.39 14.17
C PRO A 175 -38.96 46.35 15.33
N GLY A 176 -37.86 46.42 16.13
CA GLY A 176 -37.63 45.49 17.26
C GLY A 176 -36.79 45.96 18.46
N GLY A 177 -36.43 47.26 18.57
CA GLY A 177 -35.70 47.83 19.72
C GLY A 177 -34.19 47.45 19.83
N GLY A 178 -33.35 48.19 20.58
CA GLY A 178 -33.55 49.52 21.16
C GLY A 178 -32.78 49.77 22.46
N ARG A 179 -31.65 50.52 22.42
CA ARG A 179 -31.10 51.36 23.53
C ARG A 179 -29.91 52.21 23.05
N SER A 180 -29.50 53.20 23.85
CA SER A 180 -28.74 54.37 23.37
C SER A 180 -27.66 54.91 24.33
N ARG A 181 -26.62 55.55 23.76
CA ARG A 181 -25.82 56.71 24.26
C ARG A 181 -24.74 57.03 23.21
N ARG A 182 -24.69 58.22 22.60
CA ARG A 182 -24.06 59.48 23.07
C ARG A 182 -22.59 59.30 23.52
N GLY A 183 -21.56 59.89 22.88
CA GLY A 183 -21.51 60.63 21.60
C GLY A 183 -20.42 61.75 21.54
N ARG A 184 -20.56 62.65 20.55
CA ARG A 184 -19.77 63.87 20.22
C ARG A 184 -18.57 63.72 19.25
N ARG A 185 -18.21 64.84 18.61
CA ARG A 185 -17.34 65.02 17.43
C ARG A 185 -16.40 66.24 17.62
N ALA A 186 -15.20 66.20 17.03
CA ALA A 186 -14.35 67.30 16.49
C ALA A 186 -12.93 66.73 16.32
N ALA A 187 -12.16 66.81 15.23
CA ALA A 187 -12.18 67.59 13.98
C ALA A 187 -11.80 69.08 14.10
N VAL A 188 -10.57 69.43 13.72
CA VAL A 188 -10.19 70.30 12.57
C VAL A 188 -8.64 70.37 12.47
N LEU A 189 -8.09 70.67 11.28
CA LEU A 189 -6.65 70.69 10.97
C LEU A 189 -6.08 72.12 10.79
N ALA A 190 -4.82 72.27 11.21
CA ALA A 190 -3.70 73.06 10.66
C ALA A 190 -3.91 74.46 10.01
N ALA A 191 -3.19 75.47 10.53
CA ALA A 191 -2.39 76.49 9.80
C ALA A 191 -1.77 77.50 10.81
N ILE A 192 -0.65 78.23 10.59
CA ILE A 192 0.56 78.10 9.74
C ILE A 192 1.70 78.90 10.44
N CYS A 193 2.96 78.71 10.04
CA CYS A 193 4.18 79.30 10.61
C CYS A 193 4.19 80.84 10.77
N ALA A 194 4.82 81.36 11.84
CA ALA A 194 6.10 82.12 11.76
C ALA A 194 6.53 82.84 13.07
N VAL A 195 7.48 82.26 13.82
CA VAL A 195 8.52 83.04 14.56
C VAL A 195 9.82 82.22 14.55
N ALA A 196 10.81 82.68 13.77
CA ALA A 196 12.21 82.29 13.95
C ALA A 196 12.91 83.36 14.80
N GLY A 197 13.80 82.98 15.71
CA GLY A 197 14.55 83.95 16.53
C GLY A 197 15.21 83.45 17.81
N ALA A 198 14.82 82.28 18.33
CA ALA A 198 15.35 81.76 19.61
C ALA A 198 16.34 80.57 19.48
N ALA A 199 16.71 80.19 18.25
CA ALA A 199 17.53 79.01 17.97
C ALA A 199 18.92 79.40 17.42
N ALA A 200 19.81 79.87 18.31
CA ALA A 200 21.21 80.16 17.96
C ALA A 200 22.20 80.07 19.14
N VAL A 201 21.82 80.50 20.34
CA VAL A 201 22.79 80.80 21.42
C VAL A 201 22.92 79.69 22.49
N LEU A 202 21.91 78.81 22.67
CA LEU A 202 21.89 77.82 23.76
C LEU A 202 22.39 76.41 23.38
N ILE A 203 22.66 76.13 22.10
CA ILE A 203 23.12 74.80 21.65
C ILE A 203 24.66 74.71 21.63
N GLY A 204 25.37 75.84 21.53
CA GLY A 204 26.82 75.90 21.37
C GLY A 204 27.68 75.70 22.62
N TRP A 205 27.11 75.30 23.76
CA TRP A 205 27.83 75.24 25.05
C TRP A 205 27.67 73.91 25.84
N ILE A 206 26.98 72.90 25.29
CA ILE A 206 26.80 71.58 25.95
C ILE A 206 27.13 70.41 24.99
N LEU A 207 28.16 70.59 24.17
CA LEU A 207 28.76 69.56 23.32
C LEU A 207 30.29 69.69 23.42
N PRO A 208 30.88 69.23 24.53
CA PRO A 208 31.69 68.01 24.43
C PRO A 208 31.63 67.15 25.71
N TYR A 209 30.52 66.47 25.96
CA TYR A 209 30.41 65.51 27.09
C TYR A 209 29.54 64.28 26.79
N VAL A 210 29.59 63.79 25.54
CA VAL A 210 29.13 62.45 25.16
C VAL A 210 30.25 61.80 24.35
N ALA A 211 31.16 61.15 25.05
CA ALA A 211 32.16 60.25 24.50
C ALA A 211 31.96 58.87 25.16
N ASP A 212 32.32 57.81 24.44
CA ASP A 212 32.38 56.42 24.90
C ASP A 212 31.11 55.85 25.56
N ASP A 213 30.17 55.39 24.73
CA ASP A 213 29.91 53.94 24.71
C ASP A 213 29.40 53.49 23.33
N ALA A 214 30.18 52.67 22.63
CA ALA A 214 29.85 52.12 21.32
C ALA A 214 30.03 50.60 21.37
N PRO A 215 28.95 49.80 21.25
CA PRO A 215 29.06 48.35 21.38
C PRO A 215 29.98 47.75 20.31
N SER A 216 31.04 47.08 20.76
CA SER A 216 32.02 46.45 19.88
C SER A 216 31.42 45.21 19.20
N GLU A 217 31.23 45.29 17.88
CA GLU A 217 30.69 44.20 17.07
C GLU A 217 31.64 42.98 17.11
N PRO A 218 31.17 41.79 17.53
CA PRO A 218 32.03 40.63 17.70
C PRO A 218 32.45 40.07 16.33
N ALA A 219 33.74 40.20 16.01
CA ALA A 219 34.31 39.79 14.73
C ALA A 219 33.94 38.35 14.33
N ALA A 220 33.27 38.22 13.17
CA ALA A 220 32.77 36.94 12.66
C ALA A 220 33.91 35.96 12.40
N ARG A 221 34.05 34.95 13.27
CA ARG A 221 34.96 33.81 13.06
C ARG A 221 34.41 32.93 11.93
N PRO A 222 35.23 32.53 10.94
CA PRO A 222 34.73 31.72 9.82
C PRO A 222 34.22 30.36 10.29
N THR A 223 32.92 30.13 10.12
CA THR A 223 32.27 28.84 10.37
C THR A 223 32.73 27.83 9.32
N PRO A 224 33.11 26.59 9.70
CA PRO A 224 33.29 25.53 8.71
C PRO A 224 31.95 25.26 8.00
N PRO A 225 31.95 24.90 6.71
CA PRO A 225 30.72 24.59 5.98
C PRO A 225 30.01 23.39 6.61
N ILE A 226 28.74 23.57 6.97
CA ILE A 226 27.91 22.49 7.53
C ILE A 226 27.65 21.47 6.42
N SER A 227 28.41 20.37 6.43
CA SER A 227 28.21 19.25 5.52
C SER A 227 26.94 18.49 5.92
N LEU A 228 25.81 18.87 5.30
CA LEU A 228 24.56 18.14 5.46
C LEU A 228 24.73 16.70 4.94
N PRO A 229 24.21 15.69 5.66
CA PRO A 229 24.28 14.31 5.20
C PRO A 229 23.43 14.14 3.93
N ILE A 230 24.09 13.92 2.79
CA ILE A 230 23.44 13.56 1.53
C ILE A 230 22.82 12.17 1.73
N THR A 231 21.54 12.15 2.10
CA THR A 231 20.75 10.92 2.17
C THR A 231 20.56 10.41 0.74
N PRO A 232 20.89 9.14 0.44
CA PRO A 232 20.72 8.61 -0.90
C PRO A 232 19.24 8.67 -1.31
N PRO A 233 18.92 8.93 -2.60
CA PRO A 233 17.55 9.03 -3.05
C PRO A 233 16.81 7.71 -2.80
N ILE A 234 15.77 7.77 -1.98
CA ILE A 234 14.94 6.60 -1.65
C ILE A 234 14.24 6.15 -2.93
N THR A 235 14.64 5.00 -3.47
CA THR A 235 14.04 4.46 -4.69
C THR A 235 12.56 4.12 -4.44
N PRO A 236 11.63 4.54 -5.33
CA PRO A 236 10.24 4.17 -5.25
C PRO A 236 10.04 2.65 -5.20
N HIS A 237 9.42 2.18 -4.13
CA HIS A 237 9.06 0.79 -3.86
C HIS A 237 7.57 0.74 -3.57
N ASP A 238 6.78 0.28 -4.53
CA ASP A 238 5.33 0.11 -4.40
C ASP A 238 5.02 -1.33 -3.97
N ASP A 239 4.44 -1.51 -2.79
CA ASP A 239 4.03 -2.84 -2.32
C ASP A 239 2.75 -2.83 -1.48
N SER A 240 2.02 -3.95 -1.48
CA SER A 240 0.85 -4.18 -0.63
C SER A 240 0.99 -5.44 0.23
N VAL A 241 0.45 -5.38 1.45
CA VAL A 241 0.18 -6.56 2.28
C VAL A 241 -1.33 -6.71 2.42
N PHE A 242 -1.85 -7.88 2.06
CA PHE A 242 -3.21 -8.27 2.39
C PHE A 242 -3.25 -8.70 3.86
N GLU A 243 -4.10 -8.06 4.67
CA GLU A 243 -4.13 -8.33 6.11
C GLU A 243 -5.22 -9.35 6.48
N GLN A 244 -6.44 -9.14 6.00
CA GLN A 244 -7.57 -10.04 6.29
C GLN A 244 -8.78 -9.82 5.38
N ASP A 245 -9.63 -10.84 5.29
CA ASP A 245 -11.03 -10.71 4.91
C ASP A 245 -11.82 -10.11 6.09
N VAL A 246 -12.29 -8.87 5.96
CA VAL A 246 -13.09 -8.20 7.00
C VAL A 246 -14.52 -8.71 7.01
N THR A 247 -15.06 -9.07 5.83
CA THR A 247 -16.36 -9.73 5.67
C THR A 247 -16.26 -10.89 4.67
N TYR A 248 -17.20 -11.83 4.74
CA TYR A 248 -17.33 -13.02 3.87
C TYR A 248 -15.99 -13.73 3.59
N PRO A 249 -15.34 -14.35 4.61
CA PRO A 249 -14.12 -15.14 4.42
C PRO A 249 -14.29 -16.27 3.40
N ASP A 250 -13.17 -16.77 2.88
CA ASP A 250 -13.15 -17.84 1.87
C ASP A 250 -14.01 -19.05 2.25
N GLY A 251 -14.90 -19.44 1.34
CA GLY A 251 -15.82 -20.57 1.50
C GLY A 251 -17.14 -20.23 2.19
N THR A 252 -17.40 -18.94 2.51
CA THR A 252 -18.69 -18.51 3.08
C THR A 252 -19.86 -18.94 2.18
N VAL A 253 -20.93 -19.45 2.80
CA VAL A 253 -22.18 -19.83 2.11
C VAL A 253 -23.14 -18.63 2.10
N VAL A 254 -23.77 -18.36 0.96
CA VAL A 254 -24.74 -17.27 0.77
C VAL A 254 -25.98 -17.77 0.03
N GLN A 255 -27.16 -17.25 0.35
CA GLN A 255 -28.40 -17.63 -0.33
C GLN A 255 -28.45 -17.07 -1.77
N PRO A 256 -29.12 -17.77 -2.72
CA PRO A 256 -29.31 -17.29 -4.09
C PRO A 256 -29.85 -15.85 -4.17
N GLY A 257 -29.37 -15.09 -5.15
CA GLY A 257 -29.80 -13.71 -5.42
C GLY A 257 -29.50 -12.65 -4.33
N THR A 258 -28.90 -13.04 -3.19
CA THR A 258 -28.60 -12.14 -2.06
C THR A 258 -27.52 -11.13 -2.40
N SER A 259 -27.71 -9.86 -2.02
CA SER A 259 -26.72 -8.78 -2.17
C SER A 259 -25.98 -8.52 -0.86
N PHE A 260 -24.64 -8.50 -0.91
CA PHE A 260 -23.77 -8.34 0.26
C PHE A 260 -22.53 -7.49 -0.04
N ASP A 261 -21.92 -6.92 0.99
CA ASP A 261 -20.68 -6.14 0.89
C ASP A 261 -19.48 -7.00 1.31
N LYS A 262 -18.60 -7.29 0.34
CA LYS A 262 -17.31 -7.94 0.57
C LYS A 262 -16.26 -6.87 0.87
N THR A 263 -15.59 -6.98 2.01
CA THR A 263 -14.55 -6.05 2.46
C THR A 263 -13.25 -6.81 2.72
N TRP A 264 -12.13 -6.29 2.18
CA TRP A 264 -10.77 -6.75 2.47
C TRP A 264 -9.98 -5.61 3.12
N ARG A 265 -9.11 -5.95 4.08
CA ARG A 265 -8.12 -5.01 4.63
C ARG A 265 -6.78 -5.18 3.93
N ILE A 266 -6.21 -4.09 3.45
CA ILE A 266 -4.92 -4.08 2.73
C ILE A 266 -4.07 -2.93 3.26
N ARG A 267 -2.81 -3.19 3.63
CA ARG A 267 -1.82 -2.18 3.99
C ARG A 267 -0.96 -1.79 2.79
N ASN A 268 -0.71 -0.48 2.64
CA ASN A 268 0.38 0.02 1.82
C ASN A 268 1.72 -0.31 2.51
N ALA A 269 2.44 -1.29 1.98
CA ALA A 269 3.73 -1.74 2.47
C ALA A 269 4.91 -1.16 1.66
N GLY A 270 4.60 -0.28 0.70
CA GLY A 270 5.58 0.48 -0.06
C GLY A 270 6.05 1.75 0.66
N ASN A 271 6.87 2.53 -0.04
CA ASN A 271 7.18 3.93 0.27
C ASN A 271 6.46 4.91 -0.68
N VAL A 272 5.66 4.39 -1.61
CA VAL A 272 4.88 5.15 -2.60
C VAL A 272 3.49 5.45 -2.05
N HIS A 273 3.08 6.72 -2.00
CA HIS A 273 1.71 7.11 -1.70
C HIS A 273 0.75 6.56 -2.76
N TRP A 274 -0.25 5.78 -2.35
CA TRP A 274 -1.28 5.30 -3.26
C TRP A 274 -2.26 6.42 -3.57
N GLN A 275 -2.30 6.84 -4.84
CA GLN A 275 -3.28 7.77 -5.40
C GLN A 275 -3.80 7.19 -6.73
N ASP A 276 -5.04 7.52 -7.10
CA ASP A 276 -5.68 7.13 -8.37
C ASP A 276 -5.64 5.62 -8.66
N ARG A 277 -5.83 4.83 -7.59
CA ARG A 277 -5.79 3.37 -7.61
C ARG A 277 -7.17 2.76 -7.54
N TYR A 278 -7.29 1.58 -8.13
CA TYR A 278 -8.56 0.88 -8.26
C TYR A 278 -8.37 -0.63 -8.08
N LEU A 279 -9.35 -1.34 -7.52
CA LEU A 279 -9.47 -2.78 -7.69
C LEU A 279 -10.25 -3.06 -8.97
N THR A 280 -9.60 -3.66 -9.97
CA THR A 280 -10.22 -4.10 -11.23
C THR A 280 -10.46 -5.62 -11.21
N ARG A 281 -11.63 -6.05 -11.69
CA ARG A 281 -12.06 -7.46 -11.77
C ARG A 281 -11.33 -8.19 -12.90
N MET A 282 -10.72 -9.33 -12.60
CA MET A 282 -9.82 -10.05 -13.52
C MET A 282 -10.46 -11.24 -14.24
N ASN A 283 -11.70 -11.63 -13.89
CA ASN A 283 -12.42 -12.73 -14.51
C ASN A 283 -13.91 -12.44 -14.63
N ASP A 284 -14.60 -13.22 -15.48
CA ASP A 284 -16.06 -13.30 -15.47
C ASP A 284 -16.56 -14.33 -14.45
N THR A 285 -17.78 -14.11 -13.99
CA THR A 285 -18.36 -14.73 -12.79
C THR A 285 -19.88 -14.75 -12.89
N PRO A 286 -20.57 -15.79 -12.36
CA PRO A 286 -22.03 -15.81 -12.33
C PRO A 286 -22.61 -14.80 -11.32
N CYS A 287 -21.86 -14.41 -10.28
CA CYS A 287 -22.23 -13.34 -9.37
C CYS A 287 -22.10 -11.96 -10.03
N LYS A 288 -23.02 -11.03 -9.72
CA LYS A 288 -22.93 -9.65 -10.22
C LYS A 288 -22.03 -8.83 -9.29
N ALA A 289 -20.96 -8.26 -9.85
CA ALA A 289 -20.04 -7.37 -9.16
C ALA A 289 -19.55 -6.29 -10.17
N PRO A 290 -19.19 -5.08 -9.71
CA PRO A 290 -18.66 -4.03 -10.59
C PRO A 290 -17.40 -4.49 -11.35
N LYS A 291 -17.08 -3.83 -12.47
CA LYS A 291 -15.83 -4.11 -13.21
C LYS A 291 -14.60 -3.53 -12.49
N ARG A 292 -14.78 -2.40 -11.80
CA ARG A 292 -13.73 -1.66 -11.10
C ARG A 292 -14.33 -0.92 -9.90
N VAL A 293 -13.58 -0.79 -8.81
CA VAL A 293 -13.92 0.04 -7.63
C VAL A 293 -12.70 0.88 -7.26
N ALA A 294 -12.91 2.16 -6.93
CA ALA A 294 -11.84 3.07 -6.52
C ALA A 294 -11.32 2.73 -5.12
N ILE A 295 -10.03 2.99 -4.90
CA ILE A 295 -9.36 2.92 -3.60
C ILE A 295 -9.10 4.37 -3.19
N VAL A 296 -9.46 4.74 -1.96
CA VAL A 296 -9.10 6.05 -1.40
C VAL A 296 -7.58 6.21 -1.31
N PRO A 297 -7.02 7.43 -1.23
CA PRO A 297 -5.58 7.60 -1.04
C PRO A 297 -5.08 6.92 0.25
N VAL A 298 -3.89 6.32 0.21
CA VAL A 298 -3.30 5.55 1.34
C VAL A 298 -1.80 5.83 1.45
N LEU A 299 -1.36 6.44 2.55
CA LEU A 299 0.05 6.75 2.79
C LEU A 299 0.87 5.47 3.06
N PRO A 300 2.19 5.50 2.85
CA PRO A 300 3.10 4.44 3.27
C PRO A 300 2.88 4.00 4.72
N GLY A 301 2.61 2.70 4.93
CA GLY A 301 2.34 2.10 6.24
C GLY A 301 0.86 2.05 6.64
N GLU A 302 -0.04 2.78 5.99
CA GLU A 302 -1.47 2.81 6.34
C GLU A 302 -2.26 1.61 5.76
N SER A 303 -3.32 1.21 6.48
CA SER A 303 -4.26 0.16 6.07
C SER A 303 -5.60 0.75 5.61
N VAL A 304 -6.13 0.23 4.51
CA VAL A 304 -7.43 0.58 3.94
C VAL A 304 -8.37 -0.63 3.93
N ASP A 305 -9.63 -0.41 4.29
CA ASP A 305 -10.73 -1.38 4.12
C ASP A 305 -11.45 -1.10 2.80
N ILE A 306 -11.25 -1.96 1.80
CA ILE A 306 -11.81 -1.79 0.46
C ILE A 306 -13.06 -2.66 0.33
N THR A 307 -14.20 -2.01 0.10
CA THR A 307 -15.52 -2.66 0.05
C THR A 307 -16.06 -2.76 -1.37
N VAL A 308 -16.60 -3.93 -1.73
CA VAL A 308 -17.24 -4.21 -3.03
C VAL A 308 -18.61 -4.85 -2.77
N ARG A 309 -19.67 -4.18 -3.25
CA ARG A 309 -21.02 -4.74 -3.31
C ARG A 309 -21.08 -5.85 -4.36
N VAL A 310 -21.52 -7.04 -3.96
CA VAL A 310 -21.70 -8.23 -4.80
C VAL A 310 -23.11 -8.77 -4.63
N ARG A 311 -23.71 -9.28 -5.71
CA ARG A 311 -24.96 -10.05 -5.67
C ARG A 311 -24.67 -11.50 -6.06
N ALA A 312 -25.13 -12.43 -5.23
CA ALA A 312 -25.11 -13.86 -5.49
C ALA A 312 -25.80 -14.21 -6.83
N ALA A 313 -25.40 -15.32 -7.43
CA ALA A 313 -26.13 -15.89 -8.54
C ALA A 313 -27.53 -16.36 -8.09
N ASP A 314 -28.50 -16.39 -9.00
CA ASP A 314 -29.87 -16.86 -8.70
C ASP A 314 -30.00 -18.39 -8.72
N SER A 315 -28.93 -19.11 -9.09
CA SER A 315 -28.81 -20.57 -9.02
C SER A 315 -27.65 -20.99 -8.11
N PRO A 316 -27.72 -22.15 -7.43
CA PRO A 316 -26.61 -22.68 -6.65
C PRO A 316 -25.32 -22.87 -7.47
N GLY A 317 -24.17 -22.75 -6.81
CA GLY A 317 -22.85 -22.86 -7.44
C GLY A 317 -21.79 -21.98 -6.77
N ARG A 318 -20.53 -22.08 -7.22
CA ARG A 318 -19.40 -21.33 -6.64
C ARG A 318 -19.18 -20.00 -7.38
N CYS A 319 -19.18 -18.89 -6.65
CA CYS A 319 -18.72 -17.61 -7.15
C CYS A 319 -17.30 -17.32 -6.67
N LYS A 320 -16.32 -17.40 -7.57
CA LYS A 320 -14.96 -16.91 -7.34
C LYS A 320 -14.67 -15.69 -8.21
N ILE A 321 -14.18 -14.61 -7.59
CA ILE A 321 -13.89 -13.34 -8.27
C ILE A 321 -12.50 -12.85 -7.85
N PHE A 322 -11.60 -12.69 -8.81
CA PHE A 322 -10.24 -12.18 -8.61
C PHE A 322 -10.17 -10.68 -8.87
N TRP A 323 -9.42 -9.96 -8.05
CA TRP A 323 -9.27 -8.51 -8.09
C TRP A 323 -7.80 -8.12 -8.07
N LYS A 324 -7.39 -7.28 -9.03
CA LYS A 324 -6.02 -6.77 -9.16
C LYS A 324 -6.04 -5.26 -9.00
N MET A 325 -5.07 -4.72 -8.28
CA MET A 325 -4.88 -3.27 -8.20
C MET A 325 -4.43 -2.73 -9.57
N THR A 326 -5.06 -1.65 -10.03
CA THR A 326 -4.71 -0.94 -11.27
C THR A 326 -4.63 0.56 -11.03
N ASP A 327 -3.95 1.27 -11.93
CA ASP A 327 -4.05 2.72 -12.06
C ASP A 327 -5.41 3.15 -12.69
N GLU A 328 -5.55 4.45 -12.94
CA GLU A 328 -6.68 5.06 -13.65
C GLU A 328 -6.90 4.52 -15.06
N HIS A 329 -5.85 4.26 -15.83
CA HIS A 329 -5.95 3.73 -17.19
C HIS A 329 -6.34 2.23 -17.18
N GLY A 330 -6.00 1.50 -16.12
CA GLY A 330 -6.23 0.06 -15.96
C GLY A 330 -4.98 -0.80 -16.04
N THR A 331 -3.78 -0.20 -16.06
CA THR A 331 -2.51 -0.92 -16.03
C THR A 331 -2.40 -1.70 -14.71
N PRO A 332 -2.10 -3.01 -14.72
CA PRO A 332 -1.91 -3.79 -13.50
C PRO A 332 -0.73 -3.30 -12.67
N LEU A 333 -1.01 -2.77 -11.48
CA LEU A 333 -0.02 -2.37 -10.49
C LEU A 333 0.45 -3.58 -9.66
N LEU A 334 1.53 -3.40 -8.89
CA LEU A 334 2.06 -4.41 -7.97
C LEU A 334 2.32 -5.76 -8.66
N ALA A 335 2.98 -5.77 -9.84
CA ALA A 335 2.99 -6.90 -10.77
C ALA A 335 3.30 -8.27 -10.14
N ALA A 336 4.26 -8.34 -9.20
CA ALA A 336 4.65 -9.57 -8.49
C ALA A 336 3.61 -10.08 -7.47
N LYS A 337 2.67 -9.25 -7.01
CA LYS A 337 1.62 -9.64 -6.05
C LYS A 337 0.44 -10.28 -6.79
N LYS A 338 -0.03 -11.42 -6.28
CA LYS A 338 -1.21 -12.13 -6.79
C LYS A 338 -2.48 -11.28 -6.59
N PRO A 339 -3.53 -11.47 -7.43
CA PRO A 339 -4.85 -10.91 -7.13
C PRO A 339 -5.37 -11.36 -5.77
N ILE A 340 -6.04 -10.46 -5.04
CA ILE A 340 -6.94 -10.87 -3.94
C ILE A 340 -8.22 -11.44 -4.55
N PHE A 341 -9.08 -12.09 -3.75
CA PHE A 341 -10.31 -12.66 -4.30
C PHE A 341 -11.46 -12.74 -3.30
N LEU A 342 -12.66 -12.92 -3.85
CA LEU A 342 -13.85 -13.43 -3.16
C LEU A 342 -14.01 -14.91 -3.55
N ASP A 343 -14.33 -15.78 -2.61
CA ASP A 343 -14.67 -17.18 -2.85
C ASP A 343 -15.86 -17.58 -1.99
N VAL A 344 -17.05 -17.70 -2.59
CA VAL A 344 -18.30 -18.05 -1.87
C VAL A 344 -19.08 -19.14 -2.60
N SER A 345 -19.83 -19.92 -1.82
CA SER A 345 -20.77 -20.92 -2.32
C SER A 345 -22.19 -20.38 -2.23
N VAL A 346 -22.91 -20.37 -3.35
CA VAL A 346 -24.35 -20.14 -3.40
C VAL A 346 -25.04 -21.48 -3.17
N ALA A 347 -25.88 -21.57 -2.14
CA ALA A 347 -26.63 -22.78 -1.76
C ALA A 347 -27.96 -22.41 -1.07
#